data_AF-A0A3C2D6P8-F1
#
_entry.id   AF-A0A3C2D6P8-F1
#
_cell.length_a   1.000
_cell.length_b   1.000
_cell.length_c   1.000
_cell.angle_alpha   90.00
_cell.angle_beta   90.00
_cell.angle_gamma   90.00
#
_symmetry.space_group_name_H-M   'P 1'
#
loop_
_entity.id
_entity.type
_entity.pdbx_description
1 polymer ?
#
loop_
_entity_poly.entity_id
_entity_poly.type
_entity_poly.pdbx_seq_one_letter_code
_entity_poly.pdbx_strand_id
1 'polypeptide(L)'
;MNERLIQNLHNSLKYELKAGTKGSFYKVAGQSGILPERLNWGIFAQKKVSVKDSFKLNEINAKYKKNESGAYKGLNNGSIHTSIWKPLPEYPEFYGYGILDERAKIFDLLIIYSENVCSSTFEIHIFKGMGKKEYLEEAFRYLRNYKKKKPHF
;
A
#
# COMPACT_ATOMS: atom_id res chain seq x y z
N MET A 1 -21.05 0.30 -1.69
CA MET A 1 -20.66 -0.30 -2.99
C MET A 1 -20.89 -1.84 -2.98
N ASN A 2 -21.13 -2.50 -4.13
CA ASN A 2 -21.30 -3.96 -4.21
C ASN A 2 -19.99 -4.70 -3.88
N GLU A 3 -19.99 -5.70 -2.99
CA GLU A 3 -18.78 -6.45 -2.60
C GLU A 3 -18.07 -7.09 -3.79
N ARG A 4 -18.81 -7.61 -4.78
CA ARG A 4 -18.24 -8.21 -5.99
C ARG A 4 -17.48 -7.18 -6.83
N LEU A 5 -17.93 -5.93 -6.82
CA LEU A 5 -17.22 -4.84 -7.48
C LEU A 5 -15.90 -4.52 -6.75
N ILE A 6 -15.94 -4.40 -5.42
CA ILE A 6 -14.73 -4.16 -4.62
C ILE A 6 -13.71 -5.29 -4.82
N GLN A 7 -14.17 -6.54 -4.86
CA GLN A 7 -13.34 -7.71 -5.12
C GLN A 7 -12.62 -7.64 -6.47
N ASN A 8 -13.29 -7.20 -7.53
CA ASN A 8 -12.68 -7.05 -8.86
C ASN A 8 -11.63 -5.92 -8.92
N LEU A 9 -11.73 -4.94 -8.01
CA LEU A 9 -10.78 -3.82 -7.91
C LEU A 9 -9.60 -4.14 -6.98
N HIS A 10 -9.70 -5.23 -6.21
CA HIS A 10 -8.76 -5.62 -5.17
C HIS A 10 -7.61 -6.48 -5.73
N ASN A 11 -6.38 -6.04 -5.49
CA ASN A 11 -5.16 -6.83 -5.71
C ASN A 11 -4.36 -6.92 -4.41
N SER A 12 -3.69 -8.04 -4.17
CA SER A 12 -2.82 -8.22 -2.99
C SER A 12 -1.40 -8.55 -3.46
N LEU A 13 -0.42 -7.90 -2.83
CA LEU A 13 1.01 -8.06 -3.08
C LEU A 13 1.73 -8.29 -1.76
N LYS A 14 2.58 -9.33 -1.68
CA LYS A 14 3.39 -9.61 -0.49
C LYS A 14 4.84 -9.23 -0.76
N TYR A 15 5.45 -8.55 0.21
CA TYR A 15 6.83 -8.08 0.16
C TYR A 15 7.62 -8.58 1.37
N GLU A 16 8.90 -8.91 1.15
CA GLU A 16 9.82 -9.37 2.18
C GLU A 16 11.14 -8.60 2.12
N LEU A 17 11.72 -8.35 3.29
CA LEU A 17 12.95 -7.58 3.43
C LEU A 17 14.11 -8.31 2.75
N LYS A 18 14.84 -7.59 1.90
CA LYS A 18 16.11 -8.10 1.36
C LYS A 18 17.13 -8.22 2.49
N ALA A 19 17.70 -9.41 2.64
CA ALA A 19 18.80 -9.67 3.57
C ALA A 19 19.92 -8.61 3.45
N GLY A 20 20.40 -8.15 4.60
CA GLY A 20 21.45 -7.12 4.67
C GLY A 20 20.98 -5.69 4.40
N THR A 21 19.67 -5.44 4.30
CA THR A 21 19.10 -4.07 4.16
C THR A 21 18.16 -3.75 5.32
N LYS A 22 17.92 -2.46 5.58
CA LYS A 22 17.00 -2.00 6.64
C LYS A 22 15.62 -1.56 6.14
N GLY A 23 15.43 -1.52 4.83
CA GLY A 23 14.21 -0.95 4.25
C GLY A 23 13.96 -1.30 2.80
N SER A 24 14.73 -2.21 2.18
CA SER A 24 14.54 -2.59 0.79
C SER A 24 13.81 -3.92 0.74
N PHE A 25 12.57 -3.92 0.28
CA PHE A 25 11.71 -5.10 0.23
C PHE A 25 11.48 -5.56 -1.21
N TYR A 26 11.43 -6.87 -1.42
CA TYR A 26 11.18 -7.49 -2.71
C TYR A 26 9.82 -8.20 -2.69
N LYS A 27 9.09 -8.10 -3.78
CA LYS A 27 7.84 -8.80 -3.96
C LYS A 27 8.11 -10.30 -4.06
N VAL A 28 7.41 -11.07 -3.24
CA VAL A 28 7.52 -12.53 -3.20
C VAL A 28 6.25 -13.24 -3.63
N ALA A 29 5.10 -12.57 -3.55
CA ALA A 29 3.81 -13.13 -3.96
C ALA A 29 2.81 -12.04 -4.38
N GLY A 30 1.73 -12.47 -5.02
CA GLY A 30 0.68 -11.60 -5.54
C GLY A 30 0.84 -11.27 -7.02
N GLN A 31 0.00 -10.35 -7.51
CA GLN A 31 -0.08 -10.06 -8.94
C GLN A 31 1.18 -9.36 -9.47
N SER A 32 1.67 -9.85 -10.61
CA SER A 32 2.77 -9.22 -11.37
C SER A 32 2.31 -7.98 -12.13
N GLY A 33 3.24 -7.06 -12.40
CA GLY A 33 2.96 -5.88 -13.23
C GLY A 33 2.05 -4.81 -12.60
N ILE A 34 1.88 -4.78 -11.27
CA ILE A 34 1.13 -3.69 -10.60
C ILE A 34 2.08 -2.64 -10.04
N LEU A 35 2.73 -2.93 -8.91
CA LEU A 35 3.78 -2.11 -8.30
C LEU A 35 5.17 -2.68 -8.63
N PRO A 36 6.24 -1.88 -8.44
CA PRO A 36 7.59 -2.36 -8.65
C PRO A 36 7.91 -3.60 -7.80
N GLU A 37 8.74 -4.49 -8.34
CA GLU A 37 9.28 -5.68 -7.68
C GLU A 37 10.02 -5.32 -6.40
N ARG A 38 10.66 -4.14 -6.36
CA ARG A 38 11.37 -3.65 -5.20
C ARG A 38 10.75 -2.35 -4.69
N LEU A 39 10.40 -2.33 -3.42
CA LEU A 39 9.97 -1.14 -2.70
C LEU A 39 11.01 -0.78 -1.64
N ASN A 40 11.19 0.52 -1.41
CA ASN A 40 11.90 1.03 -0.25
C ASN A 40 10.87 1.55 0.76
N TRP A 41 10.91 1.01 1.96
CA TRP A 41 10.16 1.47 3.11
C TRP A 41 10.97 2.56 3.82
N GLY A 42 10.51 3.80 3.70
CA GLY A 42 11.17 4.96 4.28
C GLY A 42 10.57 5.34 5.62
N ILE A 43 11.43 5.54 6.62
CA ILE A 43 11.04 6.19 7.87
C ILE A 43 10.78 7.65 7.58
N PHE A 44 9.55 8.11 7.85
CA PHE A 44 9.24 9.53 7.75
C PHE A 44 9.85 10.28 8.94
N ALA A 45 11.03 10.86 8.75
CA ALA A 45 11.64 11.73 9.75
C ALA A 45 10.89 13.07 9.81
N GLN A 46 9.97 13.21 10.77
CA GLN A 46 9.26 14.46 11.03
C GLN A 46 10.25 15.58 11.34
N LYS A 47 10.41 16.54 10.41
CA LYS A 47 11.27 17.72 10.62
C LYS A 47 10.55 18.85 11.37
N LYS A 48 9.22 18.88 11.39
CA LYS A 48 8.39 19.83 12.15
C LYS A 48 7.05 19.18 12.54
N VAL A 49 6.59 19.45 13.75
CA VAL A 49 5.30 18.96 14.26
C VAL A 49 4.19 19.80 13.62
N SER A 50 3.72 19.40 12.43
CA SER A 50 2.42 19.85 11.93
C SER A 50 1.36 18.82 12.33
N VAL A 51 0.15 19.26 12.68
CA VAL A 51 -0.96 18.37 13.04
C VAL A 51 -1.22 17.34 11.92
N LYS A 52 -1.05 17.76 10.65
CA LYS A 52 -1.22 16.89 9.49
C LYS A 52 -0.15 15.79 9.43
N ASP A 53 1.11 16.11 9.72
CA ASP A 53 2.23 15.16 9.71
C ASP A 53 2.19 14.18 10.89
N SER A 54 1.45 14.48 11.96
CA SER A 54 1.29 13.59 13.13
C SER A 54 0.56 12.27 12.82
N PHE A 55 -0.19 12.24 11.71
CA PHE A 55 -0.90 11.05 11.23
C PHE A 55 -0.11 10.27 10.20
N LYS A 56 1.01 10.81 9.71
CA LYS A 56 1.88 10.11 8.76
C LYS A 56 2.78 9.15 9.51
N LEU A 57 2.73 7.88 9.10
CA LEU A 57 3.53 6.81 9.68
C LEU A 57 4.86 6.65 8.95
N ASN A 58 4.80 6.50 7.63
CA ASN A 58 5.95 6.12 6.80
C ASN A 58 5.73 6.55 5.35
N GLU A 59 6.66 6.18 4.47
CA GLU A 59 6.54 6.37 3.03
C GLU A 59 6.99 5.12 2.26
N ILE A 60 6.31 4.85 1.15
CA ILE A 60 6.77 3.88 0.15
C ILE A 60 7.42 4.65 -0.98
N ASN A 61 8.66 4.29 -1.29
CA ASN A 61 9.44 4.83 -2.40
C ASN A 61 9.89 3.69 -3.30
N ALA A 62 9.59 3.76 -4.59
CA ALA A 62 9.99 2.70 -5.52
C ALA A 62 10.20 3.23 -6.93
N LYS A 63 10.92 2.46 -7.74
CA LYS A 63 11.14 2.77 -9.15
C LYS A 63 11.15 1.49 -9.96
N TYR A 64 10.39 1.46 -11.05
CA TYR A 64 10.41 0.35 -11.99
C TYR A 64 11.78 0.25 -12.68
N LYS A 65 12.27 -0.97 -12.88
CA LYS A 65 13.44 -1.22 -13.73
C LYS A 65 13.09 -0.94 -15.20
N LYS A 66 14.12 -0.76 -16.03
CA LYS A 66 13.96 -0.47 -17.47
C LYS A 66 13.05 -1.48 -18.18
N ASN A 67 13.25 -2.78 -17.92
CA ASN A 67 12.52 -3.87 -18.57
C ASN A 67 11.34 -4.41 -17.76
N GLU A 68 11.05 -3.81 -16.61
CA GLU A 68 9.95 -4.24 -15.74
C GLU A 68 8.62 -3.68 -16.24
N SER A 69 7.55 -4.46 -16.18
CA SER A 69 6.19 -3.98 -16.47
C SER A 69 5.50 -3.47 -15.21
N GLY A 70 4.56 -2.54 -15.36
CA GLY A 70 3.88 -1.93 -14.23
C GLY A 70 2.70 -1.09 -14.63
N ALA A 71 1.56 -1.28 -13.97
CA ALA A 71 0.33 -0.50 -14.19
C ALA A 71 0.58 1.01 -14.04
N TYR A 72 1.52 1.38 -13.17
CA TYR A 72 1.86 2.76 -12.87
C TYR A 72 3.22 3.19 -13.47
N LYS A 73 3.83 2.39 -14.35
CA LYS A 73 5.17 2.68 -14.88
C LYS A 73 5.23 3.94 -15.73
N GLY A 74 4.12 4.27 -16.42
CA GLY A 74 4.02 5.50 -17.20
C GLY A 74 3.94 6.77 -16.35
N LEU A 75 3.72 6.65 -15.03
CA LEU A 75 3.59 7.79 -14.13
C LEU A 75 4.96 8.19 -13.57
N ASN A 76 5.19 9.50 -13.46
CA ASN A 76 6.33 10.06 -12.74
C ASN A 76 7.68 9.38 -13.07
N ASN A 77 7.95 9.17 -14.37
CA ASN A 77 9.15 8.47 -14.88
C ASN A 77 9.37 7.09 -14.23
N GLY A 78 8.28 6.36 -14.00
CA GLY A 78 8.27 5.04 -13.36
C GLY A 78 8.62 5.08 -11.87
N SER A 79 8.46 6.22 -11.20
CA SER A 79 8.75 6.37 -9.78
C SER A 79 7.46 6.46 -8.97
N ILE A 80 7.35 5.60 -7.97
CA ILE A 80 6.23 5.57 -7.02
C ILE A 80 6.70 6.22 -5.71
N HIS A 81 5.92 7.20 -5.25
CA HIS A 81 6.07 7.81 -3.94
C HIS A 81 4.69 7.94 -3.30
N THR A 82 4.49 7.26 -2.18
CA THR A 82 3.21 7.29 -1.46
C THR A 82 3.46 7.45 0.04
N SER A 83 2.80 8.45 0.63
CA SER A 83 2.75 8.62 2.08
C SER A 83 1.81 7.58 2.68
N ILE A 84 2.23 6.97 3.79
CA ILE A 84 1.44 6.02 4.57
C ILE A 84 0.93 6.73 5.81
N TRP A 85 -0.38 6.79 5.94
CA TRP A 85 -1.13 7.40 7.03
C TRP A 85 -1.64 6.33 7.99
N LYS A 86 -1.93 6.75 9.23
CA LYS A 86 -2.59 5.90 10.23
C LYS A 86 -3.87 5.28 9.67
N PRO A 87 -4.20 4.04 10.05
CA PRO A 87 -5.45 3.41 9.64
C PRO A 87 -6.65 4.19 10.20
N LEU A 88 -7.83 3.89 9.66
CA LEU A 88 -9.08 4.33 10.27
C LEU A 88 -9.20 3.75 11.70
N PRO A 89 -9.65 4.53 12.70
CA PRO A 89 -9.74 4.08 14.10
C PRO A 89 -10.52 2.78 14.29
N GLU A 90 -11.54 2.54 13.47
CA GLU A 90 -12.40 1.36 13.49
C GLU A 90 -11.70 0.11 12.95
N TYR A 91 -10.51 0.26 12.33
CA TYR A 91 -9.74 -0.79 11.67
C TYR A 91 -8.26 -0.84 12.13
N PRO A 92 -8.01 -1.01 13.44
CA PRO A 92 -6.66 -0.95 14.01
C PRO A 92 -5.75 -2.13 13.62
N GLU A 93 -6.30 -3.20 13.05
CA GLU A 93 -5.53 -4.36 12.60
C GLU A 93 -4.66 -4.09 11.36
N PHE A 94 -4.92 -3.00 10.64
CA PHE A 94 -4.11 -2.59 9.50
C PHE A 94 -3.02 -1.64 9.96
N TYR A 95 -1.85 -1.73 9.32
CA TYR A 95 -0.73 -0.87 9.64
C TYR A 95 -1.02 0.59 9.26
N GLY A 96 -1.67 0.79 8.12
CA GLY A 96 -1.96 2.12 7.60
C GLY A 96 -2.46 2.07 6.16
N TYR A 97 -2.64 3.24 5.55
CA TYR A 97 -3.04 3.35 4.16
C TYR A 97 -2.31 4.47 3.43
N GLY A 98 -2.25 4.38 2.12
CA GLY A 98 -1.74 5.42 1.24
C GLY A 98 -2.60 5.56 0.00
N ILE A 99 -2.47 6.68 -0.69
CA ILE A 99 -3.13 6.91 -1.99
C ILE A 99 -2.02 7.03 -3.02
N LEU A 100 -2.08 6.21 -4.07
CA LEU A 100 -1.16 6.34 -5.19
C LEU A 100 -1.46 7.64 -5.92
N ASP A 101 -0.38 8.31 -6.32
CA ASP A 101 -0.34 9.44 -7.25
C ASP A 101 -1.63 10.29 -7.36
N GLU A 102 -2.01 10.95 -6.27
CA GLU A 102 -3.10 11.94 -6.25
C GLU A 102 -2.88 13.06 -7.28
N ARG A 103 -1.61 13.38 -7.58
CA ARG A 103 -1.23 14.42 -8.55
C ARG A 103 -1.60 14.03 -9.97
N ALA A 104 -1.47 12.75 -10.31
CA ALA A 104 -1.91 12.18 -11.58
C ALA A 104 -3.42 11.85 -11.60
N LYS A 105 -4.18 12.18 -10.54
CA LYS A 105 -5.62 11.87 -10.38
C LYS A 105 -5.93 10.36 -10.44
N ILE A 106 -4.94 9.51 -10.13
CA ILE A 106 -5.09 8.06 -10.08
C ILE A 106 -5.35 7.71 -8.62
N PHE A 107 -6.58 7.93 -8.16
CA PHE A 107 -6.99 7.74 -6.76
C PHE A 107 -7.08 6.25 -6.39
N ASP A 108 -5.98 5.51 -6.51
CA ASP A 108 -5.90 4.10 -6.13
C ASP A 108 -5.47 4.01 -4.67
N LEU A 109 -6.20 3.22 -3.89
CA LEU A 109 -5.98 3.07 -2.46
C LEU A 109 -5.04 1.91 -2.17
N LEU A 110 -4.07 2.12 -1.29
CA LEU A 110 -3.20 1.10 -0.72
C LEU A 110 -3.57 0.93 0.74
N ILE A 111 -3.95 -0.27 1.16
CA ILE A 111 -4.06 -0.64 2.58
C ILE A 111 -2.92 -1.59 2.92
N ILE A 112 -2.19 -1.27 3.97
CA ILE A 112 -1.00 -2.01 4.40
C ILE A 112 -1.38 -2.92 5.58
N TYR A 113 -1.02 -4.18 5.46
CA TYR A 113 -1.15 -5.17 6.53
C TYR A 113 0.22 -5.73 6.88
N SER A 114 0.52 -5.81 8.17
CA SER A 114 1.75 -6.44 8.66
C SER A 114 1.60 -6.87 10.11
N GLU A 115 1.98 -8.10 10.40
CA GLU A 115 2.00 -8.66 11.75
C GLU A 115 3.28 -8.29 12.53
N ASN A 116 4.32 -7.84 11.81
CA ASN A 116 5.63 -7.51 12.37
C ASN A 116 5.98 -6.03 12.20
N VAL A 117 4.96 -5.16 12.09
CA VAL A 117 5.12 -3.70 11.99
C VAL A 117 6.04 -3.30 10.81
N CYS A 118 5.92 -4.04 9.71
CA CYS A 118 6.70 -3.92 8.48
C CYS A 118 8.23 -4.08 8.69
N SER A 119 8.66 -4.80 9.72
CA SER A 119 10.09 -5.01 10.02
C SER A 119 10.75 -6.02 9.07
N SER A 120 10.03 -7.08 8.69
CA SER A 120 10.54 -8.10 7.76
C SER A 120 9.58 -8.42 6.63
N THR A 121 8.27 -8.31 6.85
CA THR A 121 7.27 -8.63 5.83
C THR A 121 6.05 -7.72 5.92
N PHE A 122 5.41 -7.47 4.79
CA PHE A 122 4.11 -6.81 4.74
C PHE A 122 3.35 -7.18 3.48
N GLU A 123 2.04 -6.95 3.52
CA GLU A 123 1.14 -7.03 2.38
C GLU A 123 0.62 -5.64 2.01
N ILE A 124 0.55 -5.38 0.71
CA ILE A 124 -0.14 -4.22 0.15
C ILE A 124 -1.40 -4.72 -0.54
N HIS A 125 -2.55 -4.23 -0.08
CA HIS A 125 -3.84 -4.42 -0.72
C HIS A 125 -4.18 -3.17 -1.52
N ILE A 126 -4.26 -3.31 -2.84
CA ILE A 126 -4.52 -2.21 -3.77
C ILE A 126 -5.98 -2.27 -4.22
N PHE A 127 -6.68 -1.16 -4.11
CA PHE A 127 -8.06 -0.98 -4.55
C PHE A 127 -8.13 0.13 -5.58
N LYS A 128 -8.29 -0.26 -6.85
CA LYS A 128 -8.31 0.70 -7.97
C LYS A 128 -9.50 1.66 -7.85
N GLY A 129 -9.24 2.97 -7.95
CA GLY A 129 -10.23 4.04 -7.88
C GLY A 129 -10.85 4.32 -6.51
N MET A 130 -10.41 3.63 -5.44
CA MET A 130 -11.01 3.72 -4.10
C MET A 130 -10.29 4.65 -3.12
N GLY A 131 -9.37 5.49 -3.59
CA GLY A 131 -8.61 6.45 -2.77
C GLY A 131 -9.41 7.68 -2.32
N LYS A 132 -10.65 7.86 -2.81
CA LYS A 132 -11.53 8.94 -2.35
C LYS A 132 -12.11 8.61 -0.98
N LYS A 133 -12.35 9.65 -0.17
CA LYS A 133 -12.87 9.51 1.20
C LYS A 133 -14.17 8.70 1.28
N GLU A 134 -15.07 8.87 0.31
CA GLU A 134 -16.36 8.15 0.31
C GLU A 134 -16.23 6.62 0.19
N TYR A 135 -15.12 6.12 -0.38
CA TYR A 135 -14.90 4.68 -0.62
C TYR A 135 -13.93 4.04 0.37
N LEU A 136 -13.23 4.86 1.18
CA LEU A 136 -12.15 4.42 2.04
C LEU A 136 -12.65 3.38 3.05
N GLU A 137 -13.70 3.71 3.81
CA GLU A 137 -14.25 2.83 4.84
C GLU A 137 -14.74 1.50 4.24
N GLU A 138 -15.30 1.53 3.04
CA GLU A 138 -15.83 0.33 2.38
C GLU A 138 -14.72 -0.63 1.95
N ALA A 139 -13.57 -0.12 1.49
CA ALA A 139 -12.39 -0.92 1.21
C ALA A 139 -11.83 -1.58 2.48
N PHE A 140 -11.73 -0.82 3.59
CA PHE A 140 -11.31 -1.35 4.89
C PHE A 140 -12.25 -2.45 5.40
N ARG A 141 -13.56 -2.21 5.35
CA ARG A 141 -14.60 -3.18 5.74
C ARG A 141 -14.52 -4.46 4.92
N TYR A 142 -14.42 -4.32 3.60
CA TYR A 142 -14.26 -5.45 2.70
C TYR A 142 -12.99 -6.24 3.05
N LEU A 143 -11.86 -5.56 3.25
CA LEU A 143 -10.59 -6.22 3.49
C LEU A 143 -10.57 -7.00 4.82
N ARG A 144 -11.16 -6.42 5.88
CA ARG A 144 -11.38 -7.13 7.16
C ARG A 144 -12.15 -8.42 6.96
N ASN A 145 -13.26 -8.37 6.22
CA ASN A 145 -14.07 -9.56 5.94
C ASN A 145 -13.33 -10.57 5.07
N TYR A 146 -12.59 -10.11 4.07
CA TYR A 146 -11.75 -10.94 3.20
C TYR A 146 -10.68 -11.70 4.00
N LYS A 147 -10.00 -11.03 4.93
CA LYS A 147 -8.99 -11.65 5.81
C LYS A 147 -9.59 -12.65 6.79
N LYS A 148 -10.78 -12.39 7.34
CA LYS A 148 -11.50 -13.36 8.20
C LYS A 148 -11.87 -14.65 7.46
N LYS A 149 -12.16 -14.56 6.15
CA LYS A 149 -12.58 -15.71 5.31
C LYS A 149 -11.40 -16.50 4.75
N LYS A 150 -10.20 -15.92 4.67
CA LYS A 150 -8.97 -16.60 4.27
C LYS A 150 -8.06 -16.77 5.50
N PRO A 151 -8.26 -17.81 6.31
CA PRO A 151 -7.31 -18.11 7.37
C PRO A 151 -5.93 -18.32 6.74
N HIS A 152 -4.93 -17.67 7.32
CA HIS A 152 -3.53 -17.80 6.95
C HIS A 152 -3.14 -19.29 6.89
N PHE A 153 -2.61 -19.74 5.75
CA PHE A 153 -1.96 -21.04 5.61
C PHE A 153 -0.54 -20.96 6.14
#